data_AF-A0A534M4X1-F1
#
_entry.id   AF-A0A534M4X1-F1
#
_cell.length_a   1.000
_cell.length_b   1.000
_cell.length_c   1.000
_cell.angle_alpha   90.00
_cell.angle_beta   90.00
_cell.angle_gamma   90.00
#
_symmetry.space_group_name_H-M   'P 1'
#
loop_
_entity.id
_entity.type
_entity.pdbx_description
1 polymer ?
#
loop_
_entity_poly.entity_id
_entity_poly.type
_entity_poly.pdbx_seq_one_letter_code
_entity_poly.pdbx_strand_id
1 'polypeptide(L)'
;MIARARVCAHARTLEKMPTRELGTILAALKGATSQDFSGRSFQSRLRIQKAIYFLRAFGYGPAKEYSFGDYFHGPYSPKLANQYYDLRSLDPAGVAVGLMPTVPTAAIEFLREATKAGNDMLEAAATMHAFLTRNRDASGDDAIAYLGKVKGWLVGRGREALSLLEKHGLVLGAT
;
A
#
# COMPACT_ATOMS: atom_id res chain seq x y z
N MET A 1 4.06 -50.54 21.32
CA MET A 1 3.30 -49.83 20.27
C MET A 1 2.80 -48.50 20.82
N ILE A 2 3.21 -47.40 20.20
CA ILE A 2 2.44 -46.21 19.80
C ILE A 2 3.45 -45.08 19.64
N ALA A 3 3.77 -44.81 18.37
CA ALA A 3 4.52 -43.65 17.95
C ALA A 3 3.71 -42.37 18.24
N ARG A 4 4.38 -41.31 18.68
CA ARG A 4 3.86 -39.95 18.57
C ARG A 4 4.78 -39.14 17.67
N ALA A 5 4.41 -39.12 16.40
CA ALA A 5 4.77 -38.05 15.49
C ALA A 5 3.90 -36.82 15.80
N ARG A 6 4.53 -35.66 16.00
CA ARG A 6 3.97 -34.32 15.75
C ARG A 6 5.10 -33.49 15.16
N VAL A 7 5.21 -33.46 13.83
CA VAL A 7 4.65 -32.44 12.94
C VAL A 7 5.35 -31.08 13.10
N CYS A 8 6.15 -30.80 12.07
CA CYS A 8 6.67 -29.53 11.57
C CYS A 8 5.90 -28.26 11.96
N ALA A 9 6.67 -27.22 12.28
CA ALA A 9 6.43 -25.88 11.73
C ALA A 9 7.78 -25.33 11.26
N HIS A 10 8.08 -25.52 9.98
CA HIS A 10 9.09 -24.71 9.29
C HIS A 10 8.66 -23.25 9.46
N ALA A 11 9.45 -22.48 10.22
CA ALA A 11 9.47 -21.04 10.06
C ALA A 11 9.86 -20.79 8.59
N ARG A 12 8.86 -20.51 7.74
CA ARG A 12 9.12 -19.96 6.42
C ARG A 12 9.78 -18.63 6.67
N THR A 13 11.11 -18.58 6.57
CA THR A 13 11.87 -17.36 6.36
C THR A 13 11.15 -16.66 5.21
N LEU A 14 10.50 -15.54 5.49
CA LEU A 14 9.95 -14.68 4.44
C LEU A 14 11.17 -14.17 3.68
N GLU A 15 11.60 -14.92 2.65
CA GLU A 15 12.65 -14.48 1.76
C GLU A 15 12.27 -13.09 1.25
N LYS A 16 13.21 -12.15 1.40
CA LYS A 16 13.05 -10.76 0.99
C LYS A 16 12.65 -10.75 -0.49
N MET A 17 11.58 -10.03 -0.84
CA MET A 17 11.19 -9.90 -2.24
C MET A 17 12.37 -9.30 -3.02
N PRO A 18 12.79 -9.92 -4.12
CA PRO A 18 13.85 -9.37 -4.94
C PRO A 18 13.50 -7.97 -5.43
N THR A 19 14.49 -7.07 -5.47
CA THR A 19 14.33 -5.69 -5.96
C THR A 19 13.68 -5.65 -7.36
N ARG A 20 13.98 -6.63 -8.23
CA ARG A 20 13.40 -6.75 -9.56
C ARG A 20 11.90 -7.03 -9.56
N GLU A 21 11.39 -7.81 -8.60
CA GLU A 21 9.96 -8.12 -8.49
C GLU A 21 9.15 -6.89 -8.09
N LEU A 22 9.69 -6.04 -7.20
CA LEU A 22 9.12 -4.70 -6.96
C LEU A 22 9.04 -3.90 -8.26
N GLY A 23 10.10 -3.94 -9.09
CA GLY A 23 10.12 -3.26 -10.39
C GLY A 23 8.97 -3.70 -11.30
N THR A 24 8.67 -5.00 -11.34
CA THR A 24 7.54 -5.55 -12.10
C THR A 24 6.20 -5.07 -11.54
N ILE A 25 6.01 -5.08 -10.21
CA ILE A 25 4.81 -4.54 -9.56
C ILE A 25 4.61 -3.07 -9.93
N LEU A 26 5.65 -2.25 -9.84
CA LEU A 26 5.59 -0.83 -10.17
C LEU A 26 5.28 -0.58 -11.66
N ALA A 27 5.79 -1.43 -12.55
CA ALA A 27 5.47 -1.38 -13.97
C ALA A 27 3.99 -1.73 -14.25
N ALA A 28 3.46 -2.77 -13.57
CA ALA A 28 2.05 -3.14 -13.66
C ALA A 28 1.14 -2.03 -13.13
N LEU A 29 1.49 -1.41 -11.99
CA LEU A 29 0.76 -0.27 -11.44
C LEU A 29 0.80 0.94 -12.37
N LYS A 30 1.94 1.23 -13.01
CA LYS A 30 2.05 2.28 -14.04
C LYS A 30 1.12 2.01 -15.21
N GLY A 31 1.12 0.78 -15.75
CA GLY A 31 0.23 0.40 -16.86
C GLY A 31 -1.25 0.47 -16.48
N ALA A 32 -1.59 0.05 -15.26
CA ALA A 32 -2.97 0.05 -14.80
C ALA A 32 -3.50 1.45 -14.48
N THR A 33 -2.69 2.34 -13.92
CA THR A 33 -3.17 3.66 -13.43
C THR A 33 -2.79 4.82 -14.35
N SER A 34 -1.91 4.60 -15.32
CA SER A 34 -1.28 5.64 -16.15
C SER A 34 -0.50 6.69 -15.34
N GLN A 35 0.03 6.31 -14.18
CA GLN A 35 0.77 7.19 -13.27
C GLN A 35 2.25 6.85 -13.17
N ASP A 36 3.07 7.83 -12.77
CA ASP A 36 4.50 7.64 -12.53
C ASP A 36 4.79 6.86 -11.22
N PHE A 37 5.45 5.72 -11.35
CA PHE A 37 5.96 4.91 -10.23
C PHE A 37 7.50 4.76 -10.29
N SER A 38 8.20 5.73 -10.87
CA SER A 38 9.66 5.67 -11.04
C SER A 38 10.46 5.90 -9.75
N GLY A 39 9.85 6.47 -8.71
CA GLY A 39 10.53 6.87 -7.47
C GLY A 39 11.47 8.09 -7.63
N ARG A 40 11.56 8.69 -8.82
CA ARG A 40 12.48 9.80 -9.11
C ARG A 40 12.02 11.10 -8.46
N SER A 41 10.72 11.40 -8.51
CA SER A 41 10.12 12.56 -7.85
C SER A 41 9.62 12.21 -6.44
N PHE A 42 9.51 13.21 -5.56
CA PHE A 42 8.86 13.03 -4.26
C PHE A 42 7.44 12.46 -4.41
N GLN A 43 6.68 12.98 -5.37
CA GLN A 43 5.30 12.55 -5.65
C GLN A 43 5.23 11.08 -6.07
N SER A 44 6.17 10.60 -6.89
CA SER A 44 6.23 9.18 -7.25
C SER A 44 6.61 8.28 -6.07
N ARG A 45 7.51 8.74 -5.17
CA ARG A 45 7.88 7.98 -3.95
C ARG A 45 6.71 7.88 -2.97
N LEU A 46 5.97 8.96 -2.76
CA LEU A 46 4.76 8.96 -1.95
C LEU A 46 3.76 7.97 -2.53
N ARG A 47 3.50 8.02 -3.84
CA ARG A 47 2.58 7.12 -4.53
C ARG A 47 2.97 5.65 -4.39
N ILE A 48 4.25 5.31 -4.55
CA ILE A 48 4.76 3.94 -4.34
C ILE A 48 4.46 3.48 -2.91
N GLN A 49 4.78 4.31 -1.90
CA GLN A 49 4.52 3.97 -0.50
C GLN A 49 3.04 3.70 -0.24
N LYS A 50 2.13 4.53 -0.80
CA LYS A 50 0.68 4.36 -0.59
C LYS A 50 0.11 3.18 -1.37
N ALA A 51 0.57 2.98 -2.60
CA ALA A 51 0.09 1.88 -3.42
C ALA A 51 0.44 0.53 -2.81
N ILE A 52 1.70 0.31 -2.40
CA ILE A 52 2.11 -0.95 -1.77
C ILE A 52 1.44 -1.16 -0.41
N TYR A 53 1.23 -0.08 0.36
CA TYR A 53 0.43 -0.15 1.59
C TYR A 53 -0.98 -0.69 1.32
N PHE A 54 -1.67 -0.18 0.30
CA PHE A 54 -3.01 -0.67 -0.05
C PHE A 54 -2.99 -2.06 -0.67
N LEU A 55 -2.00 -2.42 -1.48
CA LEU A 55 -1.84 -3.81 -1.94
C LEU A 55 -1.77 -4.77 -0.74
N ARG A 56 -1.04 -4.40 0.32
CA ARG A 56 -1.00 -5.17 1.57
C ARG A 56 -2.37 -5.21 2.26
N ALA A 57 -3.11 -4.10 2.29
CA ALA A 57 -4.46 -4.04 2.86
C ALA A 57 -5.45 -4.95 2.12
N PHE A 58 -5.35 -5.05 0.79
CA PHE A 58 -6.09 -6.00 -0.05
C PHE A 58 -5.54 -7.45 0.00
N GLY A 59 -4.58 -7.73 0.90
CA GLY A 59 -4.07 -9.09 1.12
C GLY A 59 -3.05 -9.58 0.09
N TYR A 60 -2.52 -8.71 -0.79
CA TYR A 60 -1.51 -9.09 -1.79
C TYR A 60 -0.27 -9.67 -1.11
N GLY A 61 0.02 -10.94 -1.36
CA GLY A 61 1.07 -11.72 -0.69
C GLY A 61 2.44 -11.03 -0.67
N PRO A 62 2.99 -10.61 -1.81
CA PRO A 62 4.30 -9.93 -1.87
C PRO A 62 4.36 -8.67 -1.01
N ALA A 63 3.29 -7.88 -0.95
CA ALA A 63 3.28 -6.64 -0.16
C ALA A 63 3.32 -6.88 1.37
N LYS A 64 3.11 -8.12 1.86
CA LYS A 64 3.18 -8.46 3.29
C LYS A 64 4.59 -8.34 3.87
N GLU A 65 5.63 -8.35 3.04
CA GLU A 65 7.02 -8.23 3.51
C GLU A 65 7.38 -6.83 4.06
N TYR A 66 6.50 -5.85 3.84
CA TYR A 66 6.70 -4.46 4.22
C TYR A 66 5.93 -4.13 5.49
N SER A 67 6.67 -3.72 6.51
CA SER A 67 6.12 -3.08 7.71
C SER A 67 5.94 -1.59 7.46
N PHE A 68 4.78 -1.05 7.85
CA PHE A 68 4.47 0.37 7.71
C PHE A 68 4.34 1.01 9.09
N GLY A 69 5.16 2.03 9.35
CA GLY A 69 5.09 2.87 10.55
C GLY A 69 4.38 4.19 10.27
N ASP A 70 4.14 4.96 11.33
CA ASP A 70 3.64 6.32 11.24
C ASP A 70 4.75 7.27 10.83
N TYR A 71 4.46 8.07 9.81
CA TYR A 71 5.37 9.06 9.25
C TYR A 71 4.56 10.30 8.87
N PHE A 72 5.22 11.45 8.68
CA PHE A 72 4.56 12.73 8.42
C PHE A 72 3.54 12.63 7.27
N HIS A 73 3.90 11.94 6.18
CA HIS A 73 3.02 11.70 5.04
C HIS A 73 2.12 10.46 5.17
N GLY A 74 1.84 9.97 6.37
CA GLY A 74 1.08 8.74 6.64
C GLY A 74 1.94 7.47 6.51
N PRO A 75 1.34 6.26 6.36
CA PRO A 75 2.05 4.99 6.38
C PRO A 75 3.31 4.95 5.49
N TYR A 76 4.45 4.58 6.07
CA TYR A 76 5.73 4.55 5.37
C TYR A 76 6.54 3.29 5.72
N SER A 77 7.14 2.67 4.71
CA SER A 77 8.06 1.54 4.87
C SER A 77 9.48 1.95 4.46
N PRO A 78 10.44 2.03 5.41
CA PRO A 78 11.85 2.29 5.08
C PRO A 78 12.44 1.18 4.19
N LYS A 79 12.01 -0.07 4.39
CA LYS A 79 12.42 -1.22 3.58
C LYS A 79 12.01 -1.03 2.10
N LEU A 80 10.75 -0.64 1.88
CA LEU A 80 10.25 -0.33 0.53
C LEU A 80 11.02 0.85 -0.07
N ALA A 81 11.34 1.85 0.75
CA ALA A 81 12.13 2.99 0.31
C ALA A 81 13.48 2.58 -0.26
N ASN A 82 14.25 1.82 0.51
CA ASN A 82 15.55 1.33 0.08
C ASN A 82 15.44 0.57 -1.25
N GLN A 83 14.47 -0.34 -1.39
CA GLN A 83 14.31 -1.11 -2.63
C GLN A 83 13.94 -0.25 -3.85
N TYR A 84 13.04 0.74 -3.73
CA TYR A 84 12.77 1.60 -4.89
C TYR A 84 13.92 2.57 -5.19
N TYR A 85 14.77 2.91 -4.20
CA TYR A 85 16.00 3.65 -4.45
C TYR A 85 17.02 2.79 -5.19
N ASP A 86 17.17 1.51 -4.80
CA ASP A 86 18.01 0.55 -5.50
C ASP A 86 17.54 0.35 -6.94
N LEU A 87 16.23 0.19 -7.17
CA LEU A 87 15.62 0.08 -8.50
C LEU A 87 15.97 1.26 -9.41
N ARG A 88 16.03 2.47 -8.88
CA ARG A 88 16.36 3.68 -9.67
C ARG A 88 17.80 3.66 -10.18
N SER A 89 18.67 2.97 -9.47
CA SER A 89 20.09 2.83 -9.81
C SER A 89 20.35 1.66 -10.76
N LEU A 90 19.34 0.84 -11.06
CA LEU A 90 19.45 -0.27 -12.01
C LEU A 90 19.16 0.21 -13.45
N ASP A 91 19.90 -0.37 -14.40
CA ASP A 91 19.65 -0.21 -15.83
C ASP A 91 18.28 -0.84 -16.21
N PRO A 92 17.40 -0.12 -16.95
CA PRO A 92 16.12 -0.63 -17.44
C PRO A 92 16.19 -1.99 -18.15
N ALA A 93 17.33 -2.34 -18.77
CA ALA A 93 17.53 -3.59 -19.49
C ALA A 93 17.52 -4.85 -18.59
N GLY A 94 17.61 -4.69 -17.26
CA GLY A 94 17.72 -5.80 -16.29
C GLY A 94 16.42 -6.25 -15.62
N VAL A 95 15.27 -5.62 -15.90
CA VAL A 95 13.99 -5.95 -15.26
C VAL A 95 13.28 -7.06 -16.06
N ALA A 96 13.85 -8.27 -16.03
CA ALA A 96 13.19 -9.46 -16.57
C ALA A 96 12.03 -9.90 -15.68
N VAL A 97 10.92 -10.22 -16.33
CA VAL A 97 9.59 -10.48 -15.77
C VAL A 97 9.52 -11.93 -15.28
N GLY A 98 9.54 -12.13 -13.96
CA GLY A 98 9.12 -13.40 -13.36
C GLY A 98 7.60 -13.57 -13.46
N LEU A 99 7.10 -14.79 -13.21
CA LEU A 99 5.67 -15.05 -13.05
C LEU A 99 5.14 -14.15 -11.93
N MET A 100 4.39 -13.11 -12.29
CA MET A 100 3.79 -12.21 -11.33
C MET A 100 2.72 -12.95 -10.53
N PRO A 101 2.71 -12.82 -9.19
CA PRO A 101 1.47 -12.99 -8.46
C PRO A 101 0.49 -11.92 -8.97
N THR A 102 -0.64 -12.34 -9.51
CA THR A 102 -1.69 -11.44 -10.01
C THR A 102 -2.07 -10.43 -8.92
N VAL A 103 -1.90 -9.13 -9.21
CA VAL A 103 -2.34 -8.07 -8.29
C VAL A 103 -3.87 -8.14 -8.18
N PRO A 104 -4.47 -8.07 -6.98
CA PRO A 104 -5.92 -8.21 -6.84
C PRO A 104 -6.66 -7.13 -7.63
N THR A 105 -7.69 -7.52 -8.39
CA THR A 105 -8.47 -6.60 -9.23
C THR A 105 -9.06 -5.43 -8.42
N ALA A 106 -9.65 -5.72 -7.26
CA ALA A 106 -10.17 -4.68 -6.36
C ALA A 106 -9.10 -3.66 -5.92
N ALA A 107 -7.86 -4.12 -5.72
CA ALA A 107 -6.76 -3.22 -5.39
C ALA A 107 -6.39 -2.31 -6.56
N ILE A 108 -6.41 -2.84 -7.79
CA ILE A 108 -6.18 -2.04 -9.02
C ILE A 108 -7.30 -1.02 -9.24
N GLU A 109 -8.56 -1.40 -9.03
CA GLU A 109 -9.71 -0.51 -9.14
C GLU A 109 -9.62 0.65 -8.14
N PHE A 110 -9.38 0.33 -6.86
CA PHE A 110 -9.13 1.34 -5.83
C PHE A 110 -7.97 2.26 -6.21
N LEU A 111 -6.81 1.71 -6.60
CA LEU A 111 -5.63 2.50 -6.92
C LEU A 111 -5.84 3.38 -8.16
N ARG A 112 -6.60 2.91 -9.16
CA ARG A 112 -6.96 3.71 -10.34
C ARG A 112 -7.79 4.94 -9.94
N GLU A 113 -8.78 4.76 -9.07
CA GLU A 113 -9.62 5.86 -8.60
C GLU A 113 -8.85 6.83 -7.70
N ALA A 114 -8.15 6.29 -6.70
CA ALA A 114 -7.36 7.10 -5.76
C ALA A 114 -6.28 7.91 -6.48
N THR A 115 -5.55 7.30 -7.42
CA THR A 115 -4.50 8.02 -8.16
C THR A 115 -5.04 9.03 -9.17
N LYS A 116 -6.21 8.79 -9.76
CA LYS A 116 -6.90 9.77 -10.61
C LYS A 116 -7.33 11.00 -9.81
N ALA A 117 -7.75 10.82 -8.55
CA ALA A 117 -8.14 11.91 -7.66
C ALA A 117 -6.95 12.72 -7.11
N GLY A 118 -5.76 12.12 -7.08
CA GLY A 118 -4.50 12.81 -6.75
C GLY A 118 -3.68 12.14 -5.65
N ASN A 119 -2.46 12.63 -5.46
CA ASN A 119 -1.58 12.12 -4.40
C ASN A 119 -2.04 12.52 -2.99
N ASP A 120 -2.74 13.66 -2.88
CA ASP A 120 -3.41 14.11 -1.67
C ASP A 120 -4.55 13.14 -1.26
N MET A 121 -5.30 12.61 -2.23
CA MET A 121 -6.30 11.56 -1.99
C MET A 121 -5.65 10.28 -1.43
N LEU A 122 -4.58 9.79 -2.06
CA LEU A 122 -3.84 8.62 -1.56
C LEU A 122 -3.30 8.84 -0.15
N GLU A 123 -2.80 10.04 0.13
CA GLU A 123 -2.29 10.38 1.45
C GLU A 123 -3.42 10.42 2.50
N ALA A 124 -4.56 11.06 2.19
CA ALA A 124 -5.72 11.11 3.06
C ALA A 124 -6.25 9.70 3.34
N ALA A 125 -6.55 8.94 2.29
CA ALA A 125 -7.08 7.57 2.40
C ALA A 125 -6.14 6.66 3.20
N ALA A 126 -4.83 6.69 2.92
CA ALA A 126 -3.88 5.84 3.66
C ALA A 126 -3.77 6.22 5.14
N THR A 127 -3.86 7.53 5.45
CA THR A 127 -3.82 8.03 6.82
C THR A 127 -5.06 7.59 7.60
N MET A 128 -6.24 7.78 7.01
CA MET A 128 -7.52 7.38 7.61
C MET A 128 -7.60 5.86 7.79
N HIS A 129 -7.25 5.09 6.75
CA HIS A 129 -7.23 3.62 6.84
C HIS A 129 -6.28 3.12 7.93
N ALA A 130 -5.09 3.72 8.06
CA ALA A 130 -4.13 3.35 9.09
C ALA A 130 -4.64 3.66 10.51
N PHE A 131 -5.30 4.80 10.67
CA PHE A 131 -5.96 5.16 11.92
C PHE A 131 -7.05 4.14 12.28
N LEU A 132 -7.98 3.86 11.37
CA LEU A 132 -9.09 2.92 11.59
C LEU A 132 -8.60 1.48 11.83
N THR A 133 -7.53 1.05 11.16
CA THR A 133 -6.94 -0.28 11.37
C THR A 133 -6.39 -0.46 12.80
N ARG A 134 -5.87 0.62 13.39
CA ARG A 134 -5.30 0.61 14.76
C ARG A 134 -6.34 0.90 15.84
N ASN A 135 -7.41 1.58 15.48
CA ASN A 135 -8.50 1.99 16.37
C ASN A 135 -9.80 1.38 15.86
N ARG A 136 -10.01 0.09 16.12
CA ARG A 136 -11.10 -0.70 15.51
C ARG A 136 -12.50 -0.21 15.87
N ASP A 137 -12.63 0.47 17.00
CA ASP A 137 -13.90 1.04 17.49
C ASP A 137 -14.11 2.48 17.02
N ALA A 138 -13.15 3.07 16.30
CA ALA A 138 -13.27 4.43 15.81
C ALA A 138 -14.15 4.49 14.56
N SER A 139 -14.97 5.54 14.49
CA SER A 139 -15.86 5.81 13.36
C SER A 139 -15.13 6.47 12.18
N GLY A 140 -15.80 6.53 11.04
CA GLY A 140 -15.33 7.34 9.90
C GLY A 140 -15.18 8.82 10.25
N ASP A 141 -16.05 9.37 11.11
CA ASP A 141 -15.96 10.75 11.59
C ASP A 141 -14.72 10.96 12.47
N ASP A 142 -14.37 10.00 13.33
CA ASP A 142 -13.13 10.04 14.11
C ASP A 142 -11.90 10.05 13.19
N ALA A 143 -11.93 9.29 12.09
CA ALA A 143 -10.86 9.29 11.10
C ALA A 143 -10.73 10.62 10.35
N ILE A 144 -11.85 11.28 10.04
CA ILE A 144 -11.86 12.63 9.43
C ILE A 144 -11.32 13.66 10.41
N ALA A 145 -11.76 13.63 11.66
CA ALA A 145 -11.26 14.51 12.72
C ALA A 145 -9.75 14.32 12.94
N TYR A 146 -9.30 13.07 12.98
CA TYR A 146 -7.88 12.74 13.06
C TYR A 146 -7.09 13.27 11.86
N LEU A 147 -7.59 13.09 10.63
CA LEU A 147 -6.97 13.63 9.43
C LEU A 147 -6.83 15.15 9.52
N GLY A 148 -7.88 15.87 9.91
CA GLY A 148 -7.84 17.33 10.08
C GLY A 148 -6.83 17.77 11.13
N LYS A 149 -6.71 17.03 12.25
CA LYS A 149 -5.74 17.31 13.33
C LYS A 149 -4.30 17.14 12.87
N VAL A 150 -3.98 16.04 12.18
CA VAL A 150 -2.60 15.69 11.82
C VAL A 150 -2.16 16.26 10.48
N LYS A 151 -3.12 16.60 9.60
CA LYS A 151 -2.93 17.05 8.22
C LYS A 151 -3.99 18.06 7.84
N GLY A 152 -3.95 19.24 8.46
CA GLY A 152 -4.91 20.32 8.21
C GLY A 152 -5.08 20.67 6.72
N TRP A 153 -4.02 20.51 5.91
CA TRP A 153 -4.08 20.73 4.45
C TRP A 153 -4.85 19.65 3.66
N LEU A 154 -5.21 18.52 4.29
CA LEU A 154 -6.02 17.45 3.68
C LEU A 154 -7.45 17.39 4.21
N VAL A 155 -7.88 18.31 5.08
CA VAL A 155 -9.21 18.24 5.72
C VAL A 155 -10.35 18.18 4.68
N GLY A 156 -10.21 18.89 3.56
CA GLY A 156 -11.19 18.88 2.47
C GLY A 156 -11.33 17.54 1.74
N ARG A 157 -10.38 16.61 1.92
CA ARG A 157 -10.41 15.26 1.33
C ARG A 157 -11.06 14.21 2.23
N GLY A 158 -11.33 14.52 3.50
CA GLY A 158 -11.73 13.51 4.49
C GLY A 158 -12.97 12.70 4.09
N ARG A 159 -14.05 13.37 3.68
CA ARG A 159 -15.30 12.72 3.27
C ARG A 159 -15.13 11.88 2.00
N GLU A 160 -14.47 12.44 0.99
CA GLU A 160 -14.22 11.75 -0.29
C GLU A 160 -13.30 10.52 -0.08
N ALA A 161 -12.28 10.65 0.75
CA ALA A 161 -11.39 9.55 1.11
C ALA A 161 -12.11 8.44 1.90
N LEU A 162 -13.00 8.81 2.83
CA LEU A 162 -13.83 7.83 3.55
C LEU A 162 -14.73 7.06 2.59
N SER A 163 -15.50 7.76 1.75
CA SER A 163 -16.39 7.12 0.77
C SER A 163 -15.62 6.21 -0.19
N LEU A 164 -14.40 6.58 -0.58
CA LEU A 164 -13.55 5.73 -1.39
C LEU A 164 -13.12 4.45 -0.64
N LEU A 165 -12.75 4.55 0.64
CA LEU A 165 -12.38 3.39 1.44
C LEU A 165 -13.58 2.44 1.65
N GLU A 166 -14.77 2.99 1.92
CA GLU A 166 -16.02 2.23 2.11
C GLU A 166 -16.43 1.52 0.81
N LYS A 167 -16.42 2.25 -0.31
CA LYS A 167 -16.76 1.71 -1.64
C LYS A 167 -15.94 0.47 -1.99
N HIS A 168 -14.65 0.46 -1.62
CA HIS A 168 -13.72 -0.64 -1.93
C HIS A 168 -13.57 -1.64 -0.77
N GLY A 169 -14.42 -1.57 0.25
CA GLY A 169 -14.48 -2.54 1.35
C GLY A 169 -13.26 -2.54 2.26
N LEU A 170 -12.47 -1.46 2.28
CA LEU A 170 -11.29 -1.30 3.13
C LEU A 170 -11.65 -0.88 4.55
N VAL A 171 -12.84 -0.30 4.74
CA VAL A 171 -13.41 0.05 6.04
C VAL A 171 -14.90 -0.29 6.02
N LEU A 172 -15.49 -0.54 7.19
CA LEU A 172 -16.93 -0.73 7.31
C LEU A 172 -17.63 0.61 7.08
N GLY A 173 -18.58 0.65 6.15
CA GLY A 173 -19.45 1.80 6.00
C GLY A 173 -20.36 1.96 7.20
N ALA A 174 -20.69 3.20 7.55
CA ALA A 174 -21.80 3.45 8.46
C ALA A 174 -23.09 2.93 7.80
N THR A 175 -23.63 1.81 8.30
CA THR A 175 -24.97 1.32 7.97
C THR A 175 -26.03 2.21 8.55
#